data_AF-A0A3R7JRR3-F1
#
_entry.id   AF-A0A3R7JRR3-F1
#
_cell.length_a   1.000
_cell.length_b   1.000
_cell.length_c   1.000
_cell.angle_alpha   90.00
_cell.angle_beta   90.00
_cell.angle_gamma   90.00
#
_symmetry.space_group_name_H-M   'P 1'
#
loop_
_entity.id
_entity.type
_entity.pdbx_description
1 polymer ?
#
loop_
_entity_poly.entity_id
_entity_poly.type
_entity_poly.pdbx_seq_one_letter_code
_entity_poly.pdbx_strand_id
1 'polypeptide(L)'
;MGFEADVERLKCIRMVVSKVENHPKVKQWNGLHRCSGYPKLKLTYFPFPGRAEPIRLALFMGGLAFEDERIGVDELNSRRSSLPFNQLPVLEVDGEMVSQALAILRYVGTLSGLYSPSNIMEMLRIDEVFSLIDEFYSSYTWNASYFEQYPMKQLQLRTTLAEETLPKTLGFLENRVSRWGGLHSVATLNPIDSPKQICHSAIFRLHLKLHKILHRQDRLRNAFTQRFPEINFTVIVDYSKYHDVRIDNQLETDTLVPDVVALQTLQDFTRWTKEGELLPYKPREFSKIHNSLKDENGAWMAYSIYTFGYLYNSSALNGLAAPTTPADLADSQWAGKIASSYPHDDDAVLFVYARYVEKYGWDWVAKLAQQDIDFNRGSYVAGNLVTSGEKIIGVGTSGRPGTTPIEFVGGNGTDYLSWGQRVGILTKAKHHAAAKLFMNWIVSEEAQTSIVTSSVRTDINVNKPWDIPEANMAAFPEFMEDREKVEIWKQTFALYFGEVQGDPTPGWPGLHPGL
;
A
#
# COMPACT_ATOMS: atom_id res chain seq x y z
N MET A 1 6.55 -42.63 17.98
CA MET A 1 5.20 -42.29 18.49
C MET A 1 4.47 -41.19 17.69
N GLY A 2 5.02 -40.64 16.59
CA GLY A 2 4.36 -39.56 15.82
C GLY A 2 3.40 -39.99 14.71
N PHE A 3 3.58 -41.17 14.12
CA PHE A 3 2.84 -41.58 12.93
C PHE A 3 1.40 -42.05 13.22
N GLU A 4 1.16 -42.66 14.38
CA GLU A 4 -0.19 -43.09 14.80
C GLU A 4 -1.09 -41.90 15.16
N ALA A 5 -0.53 -40.82 15.71
CA ALA A 5 -1.28 -39.62 16.08
C ALA A 5 -1.86 -38.89 14.85
N ASP A 6 -1.11 -38.85 13.75
CA ASP A 6 -1.54 -38.22 12.49
C ASP A 6 -2.60 -39.06 11.75
N VAL A 7 -2.48 -40.39 11.79
CA VAL A 7 -3.52 -41.30 11.26
C VAL A 7 -4.83 -41.14 12.02
N GLU A 8 -4.77 -40.98 13.35
CA GLU A 8 -5.96 -40.79 14.16
C GLU A 8 -6.59 -39.41 13.98
N ARG A 9 -5.76 -38.37 13.76
CA ARG A 9 -6.23 -37.03 13.34
C ARG A 9 -7.00 -37.09 12.01
N LEU A 10 -6.48 -37.82 11.03
CA LEU A 10 -7.12 -37.98 9.71
C LEU A 10 -8.44 -38.78 9.80
N LYS A 11 -8.51 -39.79 10.67
CA LYS A 11 -9.77 -40.49 10.96
C LYS A 11 -10.80 -39.57 11.61
N CYS A 12 -10.39 -38.75 12.58
CA CYS A 12 -11.27 -37.75 13.19
C CYS A 12 -11.80 -36.74 12.17
N ILE A 13 -10.95 -36.24 11.27
CA ILE A 13 -11.37 -35.32 10.20
C ILE A 13 -12.40 -36.00 9.27
N ARG A 14 -12.13 -37.23 8.80
CA ARG A 14 -13.09 -37.96 7.95
C ARG A 14 -14.42 -38.24 8.65
N MET A 15 -14.38 -38.53 9.94
CA MET A 15 -15.59 -38.78 10.73
C MET A 15 -16.41 -37.50 10.98
N VAL A 16 -15.73 -36.35 11.15
CA VAL A 16 -16.38 -35.03 11.23
C VAL A 16 -17.00 -34.66 9.88
N VAL A 17 -16.27 -34.82 8.77
CA VAL A 17 -16.79 -34.59 7.41
C VAL A 17 -18.02 -35.44 7.14
N SER A 18 -17.96 -36.74 7.45
CA SER A 18 -19.10 -37.65 7.27
C SER A 18 -20.29 -37.29 8.15
N LYS A 19 -20.08 -36.80 9.39
CA LYS A 19 -21.16 -36.30 10.25
C LYS A 19 -21.79 -35.02 9.73
N VAL A 20 -20.99 -34.10 9.18
CA VAL A 20 -21.47 -32.86 8.56
C VAL A 20 -22.28 -33.17 7.30
N GLU A 21 -21.76 -34.01 6.41
CA GLU A 21 -22.47 -34.43 5.19
C GLU A 21 -23.80 -35.16 5.47
N ASN A 22 -23.84 -35.94 6.55
CA ASN A 22 -25.04 -36.68 6.95
C ASN A 22 -26.00 -35.88 7.83
N HIS A 23 -25.64 -34.66 8.23
CA HIS A 23 -26.49 -33.83 9.07
C HIS A 23 -27.79 -33.48 8.34
N PRO A 24 -28.98 -33.64 8.96
CA PRO A 24 -30.27 -33.43 8.29
C PRO A 24 -30.41 -32.05 7.63
N LYS A 25 -29.87 -30.98 8.24
CA LYS A 25 -29.86 -29.64 7.64
C LYS A 25 -28.94 -29.52 6.42
N VAL A 26 -27.81 -30.24 6.39
CA VAL A 26 -26.89 -30.27 5.24
C VAL A 26 -27.48 -31.12 4.13
N LYS A 27 -28.13 -32.24 4.45
CA LYS A 27 -28.91 -33.02 3.48
C LYS A 27 -30.13 -32.27 2.94
N GLN A 28 -30.80 -31.48 3.77
CA GLN A 28 -31.90 -30.61 3.36
C GLN A 28 -31.39 -29.46 2.48
N TRP A 29 -30.27 -28.83 2.83
CA TRP A 29 -29.60 -27.81 2.01
C TRP A 29 -29.17 -28.39 0.66
N ASN A 30 -28.46 -29.52 0.65
CA ASN A 30 -28.09 -30.26 -0.56
C ASN A 30 -29.31 -30.80 -1.34
N GLY A 31 -30.42 -31.09 -0.66
CA GLY A 31 -31.68 -31.55 -1.24
C GLY A 31 -32.48 -30.42 -1.91
N LEU A 32 -32.41 -29.20 -1.36
CA LEU A 32 -32.96 -27.98 -1.96
C LEU A 32 -32.22 -27.59 -3.25
N HIS A 33 -30.94 -27.96 -3.39
CA HIS A 33 -30.11 -27.71 -4.59
C HIS A 33 -30.25 -28.79 -5.69
N ARG A 34 -31.12 -29.79 -5.52
CA ARG A 34 -31.28 -30.92 -6.47
C ARG A 34 -32.64 -31.00 -7.17
N CYS A 35 -33.40 -29.91 -7.19
CA CYS A 35 -34.59 -29.81 -8.03
C CYS A 35 -34.33 -28.78 -9.14
N SER A 36 -34.15 -29.27 -10.36
CA SER A 36 -33.69 -28.61 -11.61
C SER A 36 -32.19 -28.29 -11.63
N GLY A 37 -31.46 -28.91 -12.58
CA GLY A 37 -30.02 -28.70 -12.69
C GLY A 37 -29.72 -27.26 -13.09
N TYR A 38 -28.91 -26.56 -12.31
CA TYR A 38 -28.39 -25.25 -12.71
C TYR A 38 -27.70 -25.36 -14.07
N PRO A 39 -27.84 -24.34 -14.93
CA PRO A 39 -27.23 -24.34 -16.26
C PRO A 39 -25.71 -24.50 -16.14
N LYS A 40 -25.08 -25.03 -17.19
CA LYS A 40 -23.62 -25.01 -17.29
C LYS A 40 -23.19 -23.57 -17.54
N LEU A 41 -22.40 -23.03 -16.61
CA LEU A 41 -21.93 -21.65 -16.65
C LEU A 41 -20.44 -21.59 -16.99
N LYS A 42 -20.06 -20.72 -17.93
CA LYS A 42 -18.67 -20.36 -18.20
C LYS A 42 -18.54 -18.85 -18.30
N LEU A 43 -17.74 -18.25 -17.43
CA LEU A 43 -17.47 -16.82 -17.40
C LEU A 43 -16.11 -16.55 -18.05
N THR A 44 -16.11 -15.81 -19.15
CA THR A 44 -14.90 -15.36 -19.85
C THR A 44 -14.60 -13.90 -19.51
N TYR A 45 -13.40 -13.63 -18.99
CA TYR A 45 -12.92 -12.27 -18.75
C TYR A 45 -11.39 -12.15 -18.78
N PHE A 46 -10.86 -10.95 -18.56
CA PHE A 46 -9.42 -10.74 -18.38
C PHE A 46 -8.89 -11.36 -17.07
N PRO A 47 -7.58 -11.61 -16.95
CA PRO A 47 -6.93 -12.10 -15.73
C PRO A 47 -6.80 -11.05 -14.62
N PHE A 48 -7.67 -10.04 -14.62
CA PHE A 48 -7.84 -9.09 -13.51
C PHE A 48 -9.33 -9.00 -13.16
N PRO A 49 -9.70 -8.56 -11.94
CA PRO A 49 -11.07 -8.72 -11.48
C PRO A 49 -12.10 -7.92 -12.30
N GLY A 50 -11.83 -6.62 -12.51
CA GLY A 50 -12.62 -5.70 -13.34
C GLY A 50 -14.14 -5.84 -13.18
N ARG A 51 -14.87 -5.78 -14.30
CA ARG A 51 -16.34 -5.90 -14.36
C ARG A 51 -16.85 -7.31 -14.10
N ALA A 52 -16.00 -8.33 -14.17
CA ALA A 52 -16.38 -9.72 -13.90
C ALA A 52 -16.35 -10.09 -12.42
N GLU A 53 -15.70 -9.30 -11.56
CA GLU A 53 -15.57 -9.62 -10.14
C GLU A 53 -16.90 -9.70 -9.40
N PRO A 54 -17.84 -8.76 -9.56
CA PRO A 54 -19.15 -8.88 -8.91
C PRO A 54 -19.89 -10.15 -9.35
N ILE A 55 -19.72 -10.56 -10.62
CA ILE A 55 -20.32 -11.77 -11.18
C ILE A 55 -19.71 -13.01 -10.52
N ARG A 56 -18.37 -13.09 -10.41
CA ARG A 56 -17.67 -14.18 -9.70
C ARG A 56 -18.12 -14.29 -8.25
N LEU A 57 -18.26 -13.16 -7.55
CA LEU A 57 -18.72 -13.15 -6.17
C LEU A 57 -20.16 -13.65 -6.06
N ALA A 58 -21.06 -13.22 -6.94
CA ALA A 58 -22.44 -13.71 -6.95
C ALA A 58 -22.52 -15.22 -7.25
N LEU A 59 -21.71 -15.72 -8.19
CA LEU A 59 -21.59 -17.17 -8.47
C LEU A 59 -21.11 -17.93 -7.23
N PHE A 60 -20.04 -17.44 -6.58
CA PHE A 60 -19.47 -18.07 -5.39
C PHE A 60 -20.43 -18.04 -4.19
N MET A 61 -21.05 -16.89 -3.92
CA MET A 61 -22.02 -16.73 -2.82
C MET A 61 -23.29 -17.57 -3.03
N GLY A 62 -23.69 -17.77 -4.29
CA GLY A 62 -24.79 -18.66 -4.66
C GLY A 62 -24.43 -20.14 -4.69
N GLY A 63 -23.17 -20.52 -4.46
CA GLY A 63 -22.71 -21.91 -4.60
C GLY A 63 -22.84 -22.46 -6.03
N LEU A 64 -22.87 -21.58 -7.05
CA LEU A 64 -23.04 -21.95 -8.46
C LEU A 64 -21.70 -22.38 -9.05
N ALA A 65 -21.61 -23.63 -9.50
CA ALA A 65 -20.43 -24.11 -10.21
C ALA A 65 -20.31 -23.43 -11.58
N PHE A 66 -19.10 -22.97 -11.93
CA PHE A 66 -18.83 -22.33 -13.22
C PHE A 66 -17.36 -22.51 -13.64
N GLU A 67 -17.10 -22.41 -14.94
CA GLU A 67 -15.76 -22.31 -15.51
C GLU A 67 -15.32 -20.82 -15.56
N ASP A 68 -14.20 -20.45 -14.92
CA ASP A 68 -13.62 -19.10 -14.98
C ASP A 68 -12.51 -19.05 -16.04
N GLU A 69 -12.89 -18.74 -17.28
CA GLU A 69 -11.95 -18.63 -18.39
C GLU A 69 -11.31 -17.23 -18.40
N ARG A 70 -9.98 -17.19 -18.27
CA ARG A 70 -9.21 -15.94 -18.21
C ARG A 70 -8.36 -15.78 -19.45
N ILE A 71 -8.66 -14.77 -20.27
CA ILE A 71 -8.00 -14.54 -21.56
C ILE A 71 -7.24 -13.21 -21.59
N GLY A 72 -6.14 -13.19 -22.35
CA GLY A 72 -5.34 -11.98 -22.60
C GLY A 72 -5.93 -11.08 -23.70
N VAL A 73 -5.28 -9.93 -23.93
CA VAL A 73 -5.69 -8.99 -25.00
C VAL A 73 -5.53 -9.59 -26.39
N ASP A 74 -4.46 -10.36 -26.63
CA ASP A 74 -4.21 -11.00 -27.93
C ASP A 74 -5.27 -12.04 -28.28
N GLU A 75 -5.69 -12.84 -27.28
CA GLU A 75 -6.76 -13.82 -27.45
C GLU A 75 -8.13 -13.14 -27.61
N LEU A 76 -8.40 -12.05 -26.89
CA LEU A 76 -9.58 -11.24 -27.16
C LEU A 76 -9.58 -10.73 -28.60
N ASN A 77 -8.44 -10.26 -29.11
CA ASN A 77 -8.34 -9.74 -30.47
C ASN A 77 -8.53 -10.83 -31.53
N SER A 78 -8.07 -12.06 -31.29
CA SER A 78 -8.19 -13.17 -32.25
C SER A 78 -9.62 -13.70 -32.38
N ARG A 79 -10.40 -13.70 -31.29
CA ARG A 79 -11.79 -14.18 -31.29
C ARG A 79 -12.84 -13.08 -31.08
N ARG A 80 -12.45 -11.82 -31.21
CA ARG A 80 -13.32 -10.67 -30.94
C ARG A 80 -14.66 -10.76 -31.67
N SER A 81 -14.60 -11.05 -32.97
CA SER A 81 -15.76 -11.15 -33.86
C SER A 81 -16.70 -12.32 -33.55
N SER A 82 -16.28 -13.30 -32.74
CA SER A 82 -17.15 -14.40 -32.31
C SER A 82 -17.92 -14.06 -31.03
N LEU A 83 -17.63 -12.93 -30.37
CA LEU A 83 -18.31 -12.51 -29.14
C LEU A 83 -19.55 -11.66 -29.48
N PRO A 84 -20.65 -11.75 -28.71
CA PRO A 84 -21.92 -11.09 -29.04
C PRO A 84 -21.82 -9.58 -29.36
N PHE A 85 -20.95 -8.88 -28.63
CA PHE A 85 -20.68 -7.44 -28.82
C PHE A 85 -19.19 -7.11 -28.94
N ASN A 86 -18.37 -8.03 -29.44
CA ASN A 86 -16.93 -7.79 -29.64
C ASN A 86 -16.17 -7.38 -28.35
N GLN A 87 -16.68 -7.76 -27.18
CA GLN A 87 -16.21 -7.30 -25.87
C GLN A 87 -16.38 -8.36 -24.77
N LEU A 88 -15.74 -8.11 -23.63
CA LEU A 88 -15.88 -8.86 -22.39
C LEU A 88 -16.56 -7.98 -21.30
N PRO A 89 -17.19 -8.55 -20.27
CA PRO A 89 -17.34 -9.98 -19.99
C PRO A 89 -18.36 -10.69 -20.89
N VAL A 90 -18.20 -12.01 -20.97
CA VAL A 90 -19.16 -12.94 -21.57
C VAL A 90 -19.46 -14.06 -20.58
N LEU A 91 -20.73 -14.36 -20.38
CA LEU A 91 -21.19 -15.56 -19.67
C LEU A 91 -21.83 -16.48 -20.70
N GLU A 92 -21.32 -17.70 -20.82
CA GLU A 92 -21.96 -18.78 -21.56
C GLU A 92 -22.91 -19.54 -20.61
N VAL A 93 -24.17 -19.67 -21.02
CA VAL A 93 -25.24 -20.38 -20.30
C VAL A 93 -25.75 -21.49 -21.19
N ASP A 94 -25.44 -22.75 -20.86
CA ASP A 94 -25.80 -23.93 -21.68
C ASP A 94 -25.43 -23.80 -23.16
N GLY A 95 -24.30 -23.14 -23.47
CA GLY A 95 -23.81 -22.89 -24.82
C GLY A 95 -24.27 -21.58 -25.45
N GLU A 96 -25.19 -20.84 -24.83
CA GLU A 96 -25.59 -19.50 -25.29
C GLU A 96 -24.68 -18.42 -24.68
N MET A 97 -24.00 -17.65 -25.53
CA MET A 97 -23.13 -16.55 -25.09
C MET A 97 -23.93 -15.27 -24.84
N VAL A 98 -23.87 -14.76 -23.61
CA VAL A 98 -24.47 -13.49 -23.19
C VAL A 98 -23.36 -12.52 -22.80
N SER A 99 -23.50 -11.25 -23.17
CA SER A 99 -22.56 -10.18 -22.80
C SER A 99 -23.30 -9.06 -22.06
N GLN A 100 -22.57 -8.04 -21.58
CA GLN A 100 -23.00 -6.97 -20.66
C GLN A 100 -22.94 -7.37 -19.17
N ALA A 101 -22.01 -6.73 -18.44
CA ALA A 101 -21.69 -7.09 -17.05
C ALA A 101 -22.90 -7.00 -16.10
N LEU A 102 -23.70 -5.94 -16.19
CA LEU A 102 -24.88 -5.77 -15.31
C LEU A 102 -26.02 -6.75 -15.64
N ALA A 103 -26.16 -7.17 -16.89
CA ALA A 103 -27.15 -8.16 -17.29
C ALA A 103 -26.77 -9.55 -16.74
N ILE A 104 -25.51 -9.92 -16.94
CA ILE A 104 -24.93 -11.15 -16.40
C ILE A 104 -25.04 -11.17 -14.87
N LEU A 105 -24.70 -10.07 -14.19
CA LEU A 105 -24.76 -9.97 -12.74
C LEU A 105 -26.18 -10.14 -12.20
N ARG A 106 -27.19 -9.55 -12.87
CA ARG A 106 -28.61 -9.75 -12.49
C ARG A 106 -29.07 -11.18 -12.68
N TYR A 107 -28.68 -11.82 -13.78
CA TYR A 107 -29.00 -13.22 -14.05
C TYR A 107 -28.42 -14.14 -12.96
N VAL A 108 -27.11 -14.02 -12.70
CA VAL A 108 -26.43 -14.77 -11.64
C VAL A 108 -26.99 -14.42 -10.27
N GLY A 109 -27.26 -13.15 -10.00
CA GLY A 109 -27.89 -12.68 -8.77
C GLY A 109 -29.25 -13.33 -8.55
N THR A 110 -30.02 -13.53 -9.60
CA THR A 110 -31.32 -14.22 -9.54
C THR A 110 -31.13 -15.70 -9.23
N LEU A 111 -30.22 -16.39 -9.92
CA LEU A 111 -29.91 -17.80 -9.67
C LEU A 111 -29.39 -18.06 -8.24
N SER A 112 -28.61 -17.12 -7.71
CA SER A 112 -28.01 -17.18 -6.37
C SER A 112 -28.94 -16.67 -5.25
N GLY A 113 -30.13 -16.16 -5.60
CA GLY A 113 -31.06 -15.55 -4.65
C GLY A 113 -30.67 -14.14 -4.19
N LEU A 114 -29.52 -13.60 -4.64
CA LEU A 114 -29.04 -12.26 -4.27
C LEU A 114 -29.83 -11.12 -4.92
N TYR A 115 -30.63 -11.42 -5.95
CA TYR A 115 -31.47 -10.49 -6.68
C TYR A 115 -32.87 -11.11 -6.84
N SER A 116 -33.81 -10.79 -5.94
CA SER A 116 -35.11 -11.45 -5.91
C SER A 116 -36.19 -10.70 -6.71
N PRO A 117 -36.90 -11.38 -7.64
CA PRO A 117 -38.02 -10.79 -8.38
C PRO A 117 -39.26 -10.52 -7.53
N SER A 118 -39.32 -11.03 -6.29
CA SER A 118 -40.47 -10.87 -5.40
C SER A 118 -40.57 -9.48 -4.75
N ASN A 119 -39.51 -8.68 -4.80
CA ASN A 119 -39.46 -7.33 -4.23
C ASN A 119 -38.97 -6.30 -5.27
N ILE A 120 -39.91 -5.84 -6.09
CA ILE A 120 -39.63 -4.91 -7.20
C ILE A 120 -38.94 -3.61 -6.77
N MET A 121 -39.18 -3.15 -5.54
CA MET A 121 -38.57 -1.91 -5.04
C MET A 121 -37.11 -2.13 -4.62
N GLU A 122 -36.78 -3.32 -4.13
CA GLU A 122 -35.39 -3.69 -3.82
C GLU A 122 -34.57 -3.91 -5.08
N MET A 123 -35.15 -4.55 -6.11
CA MET A 123 -34.53 -4.65 -7.43
C MET A 123 -34.18 -3.27 -8.00
N LEU A 124 -35.14 -2.33 -7.95
CA LEU A 124 -34.91 -0.96 -8.42
C LEU A 124 -33.75 -0.28 -7.69
N ARG A 125 -33.64 -0.47 -6.37
CA ARG A 125 -32.56 0.11 -5.56
C ARG A 125 -31.20 -0.51 -5.86
N ILE A 126 -31.15 -1.83 -6.05
CA ILE A 126 -29.94 -2.54 -6.48
C ILE A 126 -29.50 -2.04 -7.85
N ASP A 127 -30.44 -1.90 -8.78
CA ASP A 127 -30.19 -1.42 -10.14
C ASP A 127 -29.72 0.03 -10.17
N GLU A 128 -30.26 0.89 -9.30
CA GLU A 128 -29.83 2.29 -9.15
C GLU A 128 -28.34 2.35 -8.72
N VAL A 129 -27.94 1.55 -7.72
CA VAL A 129 -26.54 1.48 -7.25
C VAL A 129 -25.62 0.90 -8.33
N PHE A 130 -26.03 -0.20 -8.96
CA PHE A 130 -25.23 -0.84 -10.00
C PHE A 130 -25.02 0.03 -11.22
N SER A 131 -26.05 0.79 -11.63
CA SER A 131 -25.92 1.72 -12.76
C SER A 131 -24.91 2.83 -12.45
N LEU A 132 -24.94 3.41 -11.25
CA LEU A 132 -23.97 4.44 -10.84
C LEU A 132 -22.52 3.90 -10.79
N ILE A 133 -22.34 2.67 -10.31
CA ILE A 133 -21.02 2.01 -10.29
C ILE A 133 -20.52 1.73 -11.73
N ASP A 134 -21.41 1.31 -12.63
CA ASP A 134 -21.07 1.05 -14.02
C ASP A 134 -20.72 2.34 -14.77
N GLU A 135 -21.42 3.44 -14.50
CA GLU A 135 -21.07 4.78 -14.98
C GLU A 135 -19.68 5.21 -14.51
N PHE A 136 -19.35 4.96 -13.24
CA PHE A 136 -18.01 5.23 -12.70
C PHE A 136 -16.93 4.44 -13.45
N TYR A 137 -17.12 3.12 -13.64
CA TYR A 137 -16.21 2.29 -14.44
C TYR A 137 -16.15 2.66 -15.92
N SER A 138 -17.16 3.39 -16.41
CA SER A 138 -17.24 3.89 -17.78
C SER A 138 -16.77 5.34 -17.92
N SER A 139 -16.44 6.00 -16.80
CA SER A 139 -16.04 7.41 -16.80
C SER A 139 -14.78 7.63 -17.63
N TYR A 140 -14.70 8.82 -18.24
CA TYR A 140 -13.52 9.21 -19.01
C TYR A 140 -12.25 9.08 -18.17
N THR A 141 -12.25 9.59 -16.94
CA THR A 141 -11.07 9.57 -16.06
C THR A 141 -10.64 8.14 -15.74
N TRP A 142 -11.60 7.23 -15.48
CA TRP A 142 -11.30 5.82 -15.24
C TRP A 142 -10.63 5.18 -16.45
N ASN A 143 -11.27 5.28 -17.62
CA ASN A 143 -10.77 4.70 -18.86
C ASN A 143 -9.43 5.30 -19.27
N ALA A 144 -9.31 6.63 -19.26
CA ALA A 144 -8.08 7.34 -19.60
C ALA A 144 -6.94 6.91 -18.67
N SER A 145 -7.17 6.78 -17.36
CA SER A 145 -6.11 6.39 -16.41
C SER A 145 -5.55 4.98 -16.67
N TYR A 146 -6.37 4.07 -17.20
CA TYR A 146 -5.97 2.70 -17.48
C TYR A 146 -5.15 2.57 -18.76
N PHE A 147 -5.46 3.36 -19.78
CA PHE A 147 -4.80 3.30 -21.09
C PHE A 147 -3.73 4.37 -21.29
N GLU A 148 -3.62 5.35 -20.39
CA GLU A 148 -2.60 6.39 -20.46
C GLU A 148 -1.19 5.80 -20.31
N GLN A 149 -0.35 6.09 -21.30
CA GLN A 149 1.02 5.58 -21.39
C GLN A 149 2.02 6.55 -20.77
N TYR A 150 1.68 7.83 -20.68
CA TYR A 150 2.55 8.83 -20.08
C TYR A 150 2.43 8.86 -18.55
N PRO A 151 3.49 8.51 -17.79
CA PRO A 151 3.38 8.26 -16.35
C PRO A 151 2.84 9.43 -15.53
N MET A 152 3.22 10.67 -15.87
CA MET A 152 2.77 11.86 -15.12
C MET A 152 1.30 12.17 -15.37
N LYS A 153 0.82 11.98 -16.61
CA LYS A 153 -0.59 12.17 -16.94
C LYS A 153 -1.45 11.04 -16.39
N GLN A 154 -0.91 9.81 -16.38
CA GLN A 154 -1.56 8.68 -15.72
C GLN A 154 -1.67 8.93 -14.21
N LEU A 155 -0.61 9.42 -13.57
CA LEU A 155 -0.63 9.79 -12.16
C LEU A 155 -1.70 10.86 -11.91
N GLN A 156 -1.73 11.94 -12.70
CA GLN A 156 -2.74 13.00 -12.58
C GLN A 156 -4.16 12.45 -12.70
N LEU A 157 -4.45 11.62 -13.71
CA LEU A 157 -5.75 10.99 -13.89
C LEU A 157 -6.12 10.10 -12.69
N ARG A 158 -5.15 9.37 -12.12
CA ARG A 158 -5.35 8.53 -10.93
C ARG A 158 -5.54 9.36 -9.66
N THR A 159 -4.87 10.50 -9.55
CA THR A 159 -5.09 11.49 -8.48
C THR A 159 -6.50 12.06 -8.56
N THR A 160 -6.95 12.55 -9.73
CA THR A 160 -8.33 13.02 -9.93
C THR A 160 -9.36 11.91 -9.66
N LEU A 161 -9.06 10.66 -10.01
CA LEU A 161 -9.91 9.54 -9.61
C LEU A 161 -9.97 9.40 -8.08
N ALA A 162 -8.82 9.35 -7.41
CA ALA A 162 -8.71 9.08 -5.98
C ALA A 162 -9.25 10.21 -5.09
N GLU A 163 -9.04 11.46 -5.48
CA GLU A 163 -9.31 12.64 -4.64
C GLU A 163 -10.66 13.29 -4.96
N GLU A 164 -11.16 13.17 -6.19
CA GLU A 164 -12.40 13.82 -6.60
C GLU A 164 -13.48 12.81 -6.97
N THR A 165 -13.21 11.96 -7.96
CA THR A 165 -14.24 11.15 -8.60
C THR A 165 -14.74 10.06 -7.65
N LEU A 166 -13.82 9.35 -6.99
CA LEU A 166 -14.15 8.29 -6.04
C LEU A 166 -14.84 8.79 -4.79
N PRO A 167 -14.33 9.81 -4.05
CA PRO A 167 -15.01 10.31 -2.87
C PRO A 167 -16.41 10.83 -3.18
N LYS A 168 -16.58 11.50 -4.33
CA LYS A 168 -17.90 11.98 -4.77
C LYS A 168 -18.87 10.84 -5.06
N THR A 169 -18.47 9.85 -5.86
CA THR A 169 -19.32 8.70 -6.20
C THR A 169 -19.65 7.87 -4.96
N LEU A 170 -18.67 7.63 -4.08
CA LEU A 170 -18.88 6.90 -2.83
C LEU A 170 -19.78 7.67 -1.87
N GLY A 171 -19.59 8.99 -1.74
CA GLY A 171 -20.47 9.85 -0.96
C GLY A 171 -21.92 9.81 -1.45
N PHE A 172 -22.16 9.76 -2.76
CA PHE A 172 -23.51 9.55 -3.30
C PHE A 172 -24.07 8.17 -2.91
N LEU A 173 -23.28 7.11 -3.04
CA LEU A 173 -23.69 5.75 -2.68
C LEU A 173 -24.01 5.62 -1.18
N GLU A 174 -23.15 6.14 -0.31
CA GLU A 174 -23.36 6.12 1.14
C GLU A 174 -24.60 6.91 1.55
N ASN A 175 -24.76 8.12 1.01
CA ASN A 175 -25.96 8.93 1.24
C ASN A 175 -27.24 8.26 0.72
N ARG A 176 -27.15 7.52 -0.38
CA ARG A 176 -28.30 6.83 -0.96
C ARG A 176 -28.68 5.59 -0.15
N VAL A 177 -27.70 4.75 0.19
CA VAL A 177 -27.89 3.50 0.95
C VAL A 177 -28.34 3.78 2.39
N SER A 178 -27.78 4.80 3.05
CA SER A 178 -28.15 5.18 4.43
C SER A 178 -29.63 5.56 4.57
N ARG A 179 -30.26 6.11 3.52
CA ARG A 179 -31.68 6.47 3.51
C ARG A 179 -32.63 5.27 3.40
N TRP A 180 -32.14 4.08 3.04
CA TRP A 180 -32.99 2.90 2.80
C TRP A 180 -33.20 1.99 4.01
N GLY A 181 -32.48 2.23 5.11
CA GLY A 181 -32.82 1.71 6.45
C GLY A 181 -32.81 0.19 6.66
N GLY A 182 -32.17 -0.64 5.80
CA GLY A 182 -32.16 -2.11 5.96
C GLY A 182 -31.18 -2.88 5.04
N LEU A 183 -31.08 -4.21 5.20
CA LEU A 183 -30.27 -5.12 4.36
C LEU A 183 -30.59 -4.95 2.86
N HIS A 184 -29.57 -5.09 2.00
CA HIS A 184 -29.72 -5.04 0.54
C HIS A 184 -29.22 -6.32 -0.15
N SER A 185 -29.49 -7.46 0.48
CA SER A 185 -29.32 -8.79 -0.11
C SER A 185 -30.46 -9.69 0.39
N VAL A 186 -31.18 -10.34 -0.53
CA VAL A 186 -32.26 -11.27 -0.21
C VAL A 186 -31.68 -12.65 0.12
N ALA A 187 -31.01 -12.77 1.25
CA ALA A 187 -30.66 -14.09 1.78
C ALA A 187 -31.02 -14.14 3.27
N THR A 188 -32.08 -14.88 3.59
CA THR A 188 -32.32 -15.39 4.96
C THR A 188 -31.30 -16.50 5.26
N LEU A 189 -30.07 -16.10 5.56
CA LEU A 189 -29.14 -16.96 6.30
C LEU A 189 -29.42 -16.75 7.79
N ASN A 190 -29.57 -17.84 8.54
CA ASN A 190 -29.89 -17.82 9.97
C ASN A 190 -28.91 -16.95 10.80
N PRO A 191 -29.36 -16.42 11.96
CA PRO A 191 -28.73 -15.30 12.65
C PRO A 191 -27.57 -15.74 13.53
N ILE A 192 -26.37 -15.86 12.96
CA ILE A 192 -25.13 -15.88 13.77
C ILE A 192 -24.06 -14.89 13.26
N ASP A 193 -24.09 -14.44 12.02
CA ASP A 193 -23.10 -13.45 11.54
C ASP A 193 -23.79 -12.19 10.98
N SER A 194 -23.40 -11.04 11.51
CA SER A 194 -24.04 -9.73 11.31
C SER A 194 -24.19 -9.33 9.82
N PRO A 195 -25.31 -8.72 9.41
CA PRO A 195 -25.65 -8.56 7.99
C PRO A 195 -25.29 -7.18 7.40
N LYS A 196 -24.19 -7.06 6.64
CA LYS A 196 -23.85 -5.88 5.80
C LYS A 196 -22.86 -6.20 4.65
N GLN A 197 -23.15 -7.12 3.71
CA GLN A 197 -22.05 -7.75 2.94
C GLN A 197 -21.96 -7.57 1.42
N ILE A 198 -22.86 -6.91 0.69
CA ILE A 198 -22.69 -6.79 -0.79
C ILE A 198 -22.37 -5.37 -1.25
N CYS A 199 -23.24 -4.38 -0.99
CA CYS A 199 -22.92 -2.97 -1.29
C CYS A 199 -21.67 -2.50 -0.53
N HIS A 200 -21.54 -2.90 0.74
CA HIS A 200 -20.35 -2.63 1.54
C HIS A 200 -19.11 -3.40 1.05
N SER A 201 -19.21 -4.63 0.53
CA SER A 201 -18.03 -5.37 0.03
C SER A 201 -17.51 -4.80 -1.30
N ALA A 202 -18.39 -4.34 -2.18
CA ALA A 202 -18.00 -3.63 -3.40
C ALA A 202 -17.32 -2.29 -3.08
N ILE A 203 -17.89 -1.50 -2.15
CA ILE A 203 -17.32 -0.23 -1.66
C ILE A 203 -16.01 -0.45 -0.89
N PHE A 204 -15.95 -1.44 0.00
CA PHE A 204 -14.78 -1.79 0.82
C PHE A 204 -13.64 -2.41 0.00
N ARG A 205 -13.93 -3.12 -1.09
CA ARG A 205 -12.89 -3.63 -2.01
C ARG A 205 -12.44 -2.59 -3.04
N LEU A 206 -13.29 -1.61 -3.39
CA LEU A 206 -12.87 -0.40 -4.09
C LEU A 206 -11.87 0.38 -3.22
N HIS A 207 -12.18 0.52 -1.93
CA HIS A 207 -11.29 1.07 -0.90
C HIS A 207 -9.93 0.34 -0.85
N LEU A 208 -9.93 -1.01 -0.74
CA LEU A 208 -8.70 -1.81 -0.67
C LEU A 208 -7.87 -1.84 -1.96
N LYS A 209 -8.50 -1.71 -3.15
CA LYS A 209 -7.76 -1.70 -4.42
C LYS A 209 -7.07 -0.39 -4.72
N LEU A 210 -7.65 0.74 -4.30
CA LEU A 210 -7.11 2.06 -4.57
C LEU A 210 -6.09 2.49 -3.51
N HIS A 211 -6.22 2.04 -2.27
CA HIS A 211 -5.15 2.18 -1.26
C HIS A 211 -3.87 1.43 -1.66
N LYS A 212 -4.00 0.23 -2.26
CA LYS A 212 -2.88 -0.60 -2.77
C LYS A 212 -2.18 -0.07 -4.03
N ILE A 213 -2.58 1.09 -4.55
CA ILE A 213 -1.95 1.74 -5.71
C ILE A 213 -1.01 2.88 -5.26
N LEU A 214 -1.03 3.25 -3.97
CA LEU A 214 -0.36 4.45 -3.46
C LEU A 214 0.99 4.21 -2.78
N HIS A 215 1.47 2.97 -2.60
CA HIS A 215 2.75 2.79 -1.93
C HIS A 215 3.94 2.93 -2.89
N ARG A 216 4.94 3.74 -2.47
CA ARG A 216 6.23 3.90 -3.15
C ARG A 216 6.92 2.55 -3.44
N GLN A 217 6.70 1.56 -2.59
CA GLN A 217 7.20 0.19 -2.74
C GLN A 217 6.43 -0.65 -3.78
N ASP A 218 5.18 -0.28 -4.12
CA ASP A 218 4.45 -0.92 -5.23
C ASP A 218 5.07 -0.57 -6.58
N ARG A 219 5.63 0.64 -6.74
CA ARG A 219 6.37 1.02 -7.97
C ARG A 219 7.62 0.18 -8.14
N LEU A 220 8.40 0.01 -7.06
CA LEU A 220 9.59 -0.83 -7.04
C LEU A 220 9.24 -2.28 -7.38
N ARG A 221 8.24 -2.85 -6.67
CA ARG A 221 7.77 -4.22 -6.90
C ARG A 221 7.32 -4.42 -8.34
N ASN A 222 6.45 -3.55 -8.83
CA ASN A 222 5.89 -3.68 -10.17
C ASN A 222 6.97 -3.58 -11.25
N ALA A 223 7.92 -2.64 -11.12
CA ALA A 223 9.00 -2.48 -12.08
C ALA A 223 9.95 -3.69 -12.10
N PHE A 224 10.31 -4.23 -10.93
CA PHE A 224 11.16 -5.41 -10.85
C PHE A 224 10.45 -6.66 -11.41
N THR A 225 9.20 -6.91 -11.02
CA THR A 225 8.40 -8.03 -11.54
C THR A 225 8.17 -7.90 -13.04
N GLN A 226 7.95 -6.69 -13.57
CA GLN A 226 7.83 -6.48 -15.00
C GLN A 226 9.14 -6.78 -15.74
N ARG A 227 10.27 -6.38 -15.16
CA ARG A 227 11.60 -6.58 -15.76
C ARG A 227 12.04 -8.05 -15.72
N PHE A 228 11.61 -8.78 -14.69
CA PHE A 228 11.96 -10.18 -14.42
C PHE A 228 10.70 -11.00 -14.07
N PRO A 229 9.84 -11.31 -15.05
CA PRO A 229 8.51 -11.91 -14.81
C PRO A 229 8.57 -13.33 -14.23
N GLU A 230 9.69 -14.03 -14.39
CA GLU A 230 9.90 -15.37 -13.83
C GLU A 230 10.31 -15.36 -12.35
N ILE A 231 10.63 -14.18 -11.79
CA ILE A 231 11.01 -14.04 -10.39
C ILE A 231 9.80 -13.59 -9.58
N ASN A 232 9.35 -14.44 -8.67
CA ASN A 232 8.35 -14.07 -7.69
C ASN A 232 8.97 -13.10 -6.66
N PHE A 233 8.70 -11.81 -6.84
CA PHE A 233 9.25 -10.75 -6.00
C PHE A 233 8.22 -10.30 -4.96
N THR A 234 8.47 -10.67 -3.70
CA THR A 234 7.66 -10.28 -2.56
C THR A 234 8.34 -9.16 -1.78
N VAL A 235 7.63 -8.04 -1.58
CA VAL A 235 8.07 -6.93 -0.75
C VAL A 235 7.16 -6.85 0.46
N ILE A 236 7.74 -6.95 1.65
CA ILE A 236 7.05 -6.73 2.93
C ILE A 236 7.47 -5.37 3.46
N VAL A 237 6.50 -4.54 3.80
CA VAL A 237 6.72 -3.21 4.36
C VAL A 237 6.30 -3.22 5.82
N ASP A 238 7.20 -2.78 6.68
CA ASP A 238 6.97 -2.46 8.09
C ASP A 238 7.97 -1.35 8.49
N TYR A 239 7.85 -0.80 9.69
CA TYR A 239 8.81 0.17 10.19
C TYR A 239 10.20 -0.45 10.32
N SER A 240 11.23 0.34 10.01
CA SER A 240 12.61 -0.18 10.06
C SER A 240 13.00 -0.69 11.44
N LYS A 241 12.56 0.01 12.50
CA LYS A 241 12.72 -0.38 13.92
C LYS A 241 12.03 -1.68 14.37
N TYR A 242 11.18 -2.25 13.50
CA TYR A 242 10.59 -3.56 13.71
C TYR A 242 11.19 -4.59 12.77
N HIS A 243 11.58 -4.19 11.55
CA HIS A 243 12.31 -5.08 10.64
C HIS A 243 13.69 -5.47 11.17
N ASP A 244 14.45 -4.55 11.75
CA ASP A 244 15.79 -4.79 12.31
C ASP A 244 15.76 -5.89 13.39
N VAL A 245 15.00 -5.70 14.45
CA VAL A 245 14.86 -6.64 15.57
C VAL A 245 14.17 -7.93 15.16
N ARG A 246 13.29 -7.88 14.15
CA ARG A 246 12.71 -9.08 13.56
C ARG A 246 13.77 -9.90 12.84
N ILE A 247 14.65 -9.26 12.08
CA ILE A 247 15.77 -9.93 11.40
C ILE A 247 16.74 -10.49 12.44
N ASP A 248 17.11 -9.72 13.45
CA ASP A 248 17.98 -10.20 14.54
C ASP A 248 17.40 -11.45 15.21
N ASN A 249 16.12 -11.40 15.61
CA ASN A 249 15.44 -12.55 16.20
C ASN A 249 15.41 -13.73 15.22
N GLN A 250 15.13 -13.50 13.93
CA GLN A 250 15.10 -14.57 12.93
C GLN A 250 16.48 -15.20 12.69
N LEU A 251 17.56 -14.43 12.75
CA LEU A 251 18.94 -14.92 12.63
C LEU A 251 19.31 -15.77 13.84
N GLU A 252 18.96 -15.31 15.04
CA GLU A 252 19.19 -16.01 16.31
C GLU A 252 18.41 -17.33 16.39
N THR A 253 17.15 -17.34 15.95
CA THR A 253 16.29 -18.54 15.98
C THR A 253 16.41 -19.43 14.74
N ASP A 254 17.32 -19.12 13.81
CA ASP A 254 17.52 -19.82 12.54
C ASP A 254 16.22 -19.96 11.70
N THR A 255 15.41 -18.91 11.71
CA THR A 255 14.13 -18.82 10.98
C THR A 255 14.12 -17.66 9.97
N LEU A 256 15.27 -17.33 9.38
CA LEU A 256 15.38 -16.21 8.44
C LEU A 256 14.43 -16.37 7.25
N VAL A 257 13.60 -15.35 7.03
CA VAL A 257 12.65 -15.29 5.91
C VAL A 257 13.18 -14.47 4.73
N PRO A 258 13.63 -13.20 4.89
CA PRO A 258 13.96 -12.35 3.75
C PRO A 258 15.34 -12.68 3.16
N ASP A 259 15.47 -12.46 1.85
CA ASP A 259 16.78 -12.54 1.17
C ASP A 259 17.56 -11.22 1.20
N VAL A 260 16.81 -10.10 1.17
CA VAL A 260 17.32 -8.73 1.10
C VAL A 260 16.64 -7.89 2.17
N VAL A 261 17.41 -7.04 2.84
CA VAL A 261 16.92 -6.08 3.83
C VAL A 261 17.21 -4.65 3.34
N ALA A 262 16.22 -3.76 3.46
CA ALA A 262 16.34 -2.36 3.04
C ALA A 262 15.71 -1.40 4.08
N LEU A 263 16.53 -0.70 4.86
CA LEU A 263 16.09 0.02 6.07
C LEU A 263 16.70 1.43 6.18
N GLN A 264 16.03 2.27 6.96
CA GLN A 264 16.53 3.60 7.34
C GLN A 264 17.32 3.57 8.67
N THR A 265 17.29 2.44 9.40
CA THR A 265 18.10 2.22 10.60
C THR A 265 19.55 1.90 10.19
N LEU A 266 20.29 2.95 9.87
CA LEU A 266 21.58 2.84 9.18
C LEU A 266 22.62 2.05 9.99
N GLN A 267 22.62 2.21 11.31
CA GLN A 267 23.54 1.58 12.24
C GLN A 267 23.46 0.05 12.23
N ASP A 268 22.31 -0.54 11.89
CA ASP A 268 22.16 -1.99 11.82
C ASP A 268 23.03 -2.59 10.72
N PHE A 269 23.19 -1.88 9.59
CA PHE A 269 24.10 -2.34 8.54
C PHE A 269 25.56 -2.31 8.98
N THR A 270 25.95 -1.34 9.82
CA THR A 270 27.30 -1.30 10.41
C THR A 270 27.50 -2.50 11.34
N ARG A 271 26.51 -2.79 12.20
CA ARG A 271 26.52 -3.92 13.13
C ARG A 271 26.52 -5.27 12.42
N TRP A 272 25.56 -5.52 11.53
CA TRP A 272 25.46 -6.76 10.75
C TRP A 272 26.70 -7.00 9.86
N THR A 273 27.38 -5.95 9.39
CA THR A 273 28.66 -6.11 8.68
C THR A 273 29.75 -6.64 9.62
N LYS A 274 29.85 -6.13 10.85
CA LYS A 274 30.83 -6.60 11.85
C LYS A 274 30.52 -8.02 12.32
N GLU A 275 29.24 -8.37 12.42
CA GLU A 275 28.76 -9.69 12.82
C GLU A 275 28.87 -10.73 11.68
N GLY A 276 29.10 -10.30 10.44
CA GLY A 276 29.17 -11.20 9.28
C GLY A 276 27.81 -11.67 8.77
N GLU A 277 26.74 -10.93 9.07
CA GLU A 277 25.35 -11.26 8.71
C GLU A 277 24.94 -10.73 7.32
N LEU A 278 25.77 -9.87 6.72
CA LEU A 278 25.59 -9.41 5.34
C LEU A 278 26.58 -10.07 4.38
N LEU A 279 26.06 -10.58 3.26
CA LEU A 279 26.86 -11.11 2.17
C LEU A 279 27.49 -9.96 1.37
N PRO A 280 28.83 -9.81 1.33
CA PRO A 280 29.47 -8.77 0.54
C PRO A 280 29.22 -8.99 -0.95
N TYR A 281 28.64 -7.99 -1.60
CA TYR A 281 28.34 -8.04 -3.02
C TYR A 281 28.40 -6.65 -3.66
N LYS A 282 29.32 -6.48 -4.63
CA LYS A 282 29.45 -5.28 -5.44
C LYS A 282 28.71 -5.48 -6.77
N PRO A 283 27.50 -4.93 -6.98
CA PRO A 283 26.84 -4.96 -8.28
C PRO A 283 27.65 -4.26 -9.36
N ARG A 284 27.29 -4.49 -10.64
CA ARG A 284 28.02 -3.99 -11.82
C ARG A 284 28.32 -2.49 -11.75
N GLU A 285 27.35 -1.69 -11.32
CA GLU A 285 27.46 -0.22 -11.28
C GLU A 285 27.87 0.33 -9.89
N PHE A 286 28.37 -0.52 -8.99
CA PHE A 286 28.71 -0.16 -7.61
C PHE A 286 29.74 0.96 -7.48
N SER A 287 30.71 1.03 -8.40
CA SER A 287 31.72 2.08 -8.40
C SER A 287 31.13 3.47 -8.62
N LYS A 288 29.97 3.57 -9.25
CA LYS A 288 29.27 4.83 -9.55
C LYS A 288 28.42 5.34 -8.40
N ILE A 289 28.13 4.53 -7.40
CA ILE A 289 27.46 4.96 -6.17
C ILE A 289 28.40 5.89 -5.40
N HIS A 290 27.90 7.01 -4.87
CA HIS A 290 28.70 7.93 -4.07
C HIS A 290 29.37 7.20 -2.88
N ASN A 291 30.62 7.53 -2.56
CA ASN A 291 31.40 6.75 -1.58
C ASN A 291 30.82 6.78 -0.16
N SER A 292 30.16 7.87 0.25
CA SER A 292 29.47 7.91 1.56
C SER A 292 28.20 7.05 1.62
N LEU A 293 27.76 6.50 0.49
CA LEU A 293 26.51 5.77 0.34
C LEU A 293 26.72 4.28 0.09
N LYS A 294 27.93 3.75 0.36
CA LYS A 294 28.22 2.33 0.22
C LYS A 294 29.30 1.87 1.19
N ASP A 295 29.26 0.60 1.52
CA ASP A 295 30.35 -0.07 2.23
C ASP A 295 31.56 -0.27 1.30
N GLU A 296 32.78 -0.25 1.82
CA GLU A 296 33.98 -0.44 1.00
C GLU A 296 34.05 -1.85 0.39
N ASN A 297 33.58 -2.87 1.13
CA ASN A 297 33.61 -4.27 0.72
C ASN A 297 32.32 -4.73 0.02
N GLY A 298 31.29 -3.87 0.01
CA GLY A 298 29.99 -4.16 -0.59
C GLY A 298 29.07 -4.95 0.33
N ALA A 299 29.28 -4.93 1.65
CA ALA A 299 28.33 -5.52 2.60
C ALA A 299 26.94 -4.86 2.50
N TRP A 300 26.91 -3.56 2.21
CA TRP A 300 25.69 -2.80 1.94
C TRP A 300 25.94 -1.67 0.94
N MET A 301 24.85 -1.17 0.36
CA MET A 301 24.83 0.07 -0.42
C MET A 301 23.52 0.80 -0.21
N ALA A 302 23.47 2.11 -0.43
CA ALA A 302 22.22 2.81 -0.60
C ALA A 302 21.66 2.57 -2.01
N TYR A 303 20.35 2.50 -2.16
CA TYR A 303 19.71 2.35 -3.47
C TYR A 303 18.90 3.59 -3.89
N SER A 304 18.47 4.43 -2.96
CA SER A 304 17.83 5.71 -3.25
C SER A 304 18.09 6.70 -2.12
N ILE A 305 18.04 7.98 -2.43
CA ILE A 305 18.07 9.03 -1.42
C ILE A 305 16.66 9.45 -1.06
N TYR A 306 16.39 9.46 0.23
CA TYR A 306 15.16 9.98 0.82
C TYR A 306 15.44 11.30 1.51
N THR A 307 14.39 12.10 1.65
CA THR A 307 14.47 13.44 2.21
C THR A 307 13.28 13.68 3.13
N PHE A 308 13.54 14.19 4.34
CA PHE A 308 12.55 14.69 5.28
C PHE A 308 12.85 16.12 5.69
N GLY A 309 11.81 16.86 6.01
CA GLY A 309 11.85 18.23 6.47
C GLY A 309 10.43 18.66 6.81
N TYR A 310 10.09 19.91 6.49
CA TYR A 310 8.70 20.33 6.47
C TYR A 310 8.30 20.84 5.09
N LEU A 311 6.99 20.83 4.84
CA LEU A 311 6.37 21.34 3.64
C LEU A 311 5.10 22.12 3.99
N TYR A 312 4.64 22.98 3.09
CA TYR A 312 3.37 23.67 3.24
C TYR A 312 2.61 23.76 1.92
N ASN A 313 1.29 23.95 2.01
CA ASN A 313 0.44 24.18 0.85
C ASN A 313 0.31 25.69 0.58
N SER A 314 0.98 26.19 -0.46
CA SER A 314 1.02 27.62 -0.77
C SER A 314 -0.32 28.17 -1.26
N SER A 315 -1.24 27.33 -1.74
CA SER A 315 -2.60 27.78 -2.11
C SER A 315 -3.55 27.89 -0.91
N ALA A 316 -3.17 27.34 0.25
CA ALA A 316 -4.01 27.28 1.45
C ALA A 316 -3.63 28.32 2.54
N LEU A 317 -2.71 29.25 2.23
CA LEU A 317 -2.22 30.24 3.20
C LEU A 317 -3.28 31.28 3.60
N ASN A 318 -4.31 31.51 2.77
CA ASN A 318 -5.44 32.42 3.08
C ASN A 318 -5.02 33.82 3.56
N GLY A 319 -3.97 34.40 2.96
CA GLY A 319 -3.44 35.73 3.30
C GLY A 319 -2.36 35.74 4.38
N LEU A 320 -2.03 34.59 4.97
CA LEU A 320 -0.87 34.44 5.85
C LEU A 320 0.43 34.42 5.04
N ALA A 321 1.51 34.93 5.64
CA ALA A 321 2.85 34.74 5.11
C ALA A 321 3.25 33.25 5.21
N ALA A 322 3.96 32.75 4.20
CA ALA A 322 4.46 31.38 4.22
C ALA A 322 5.49 31.16 5.35
N PRO A 323 5.51 29.98 6.00
CA PRO A 323 6.56 29.63 6.94
C PRO A 323 7.86 29.32 6.18
N THR A 324 8.84 30.23 6.25
CA THR A 324 10.10 30.15 5.51
C THR A 324 11.22 29.49 6.31
N THR A 325 11.10 29.45 7.64
CA THR A 325 12.03 28.75 8.52
C THR A 325 11.28 27.90 9.55
N PRO A 326 11.95 26.91 10.18
CA PRO A 326 11.34 26.15 11.26
C PRO A 326 10.94 27.02 12.47
N ALA A 327 11.58 28.17 12.68
CA ALA A 327 11.20 29.10 13.74
C ALA A 327 9.76 29.59 13.58
N ASP A 328 9.33 29.83 12.34
CA ASP A 328 7.98 30.32 12.02
C ASP A 328 6.89 29.31 12.42
N LEU A 329 7.22 28.01 12.49
CA LEU A 329 6.30 26.95 12.91
C LEU A 329 5.81 27.10 14.35
N ALA A 330 6.53 27.88 15.17
CA ALA A 330 6.15 28.18 16.54
C ALA A 330 5.19 29.37 16.68
N ASP A 331 4.85 30.06 15.58
CA ASP A 331 3.93 31.19 15.61
C ASP A 331 2.48 30.73 15.82
N SER A 332 1.75 31.41 16.71
CA SER A 332 0.36 31.08 17.05
C SER A 332 -0.62 31.12 15.87
N GLN A 333 -0.24 31.76 14.75
CA GLN A 333 -1.03 31.74 13.53
C GLN A 333 -1.18 30.33 12.94
N TRP A 334 -0.27 29.41 13.27
CA TRP A 334 -0.29 28.02 12.78
C TRP A 334 -1.05 27.04 13.68
N ALA A 335 -1.61 27.51 14.80
CA ALA A 335 -2.35 26.65 15.70
C ALA A 335 -3.49 25.92 14.97
N GLY A 336 -3.57 24.60 15.17
CA GLY A 336 -4.51 23.68 14.52
C GLY A 336 -4.25 23.38 13.03
N LYS A 337 -3.22 24.00 12.42
CA LYS A 337 -2.95 23.92 10.97
C LYS A 337 -1.78 23.00 10.60
N ILE A 338 -1.09 22.44 11.61
CA ILE A 338 0.09 21.60 11.44
C ILE A 338 -0.31 20.14 11.65
N ALA A 339 0.14 19.26 10.74
CA ALA A 339 0.28 17.84 11.00
C ALA A 339 1.76 17.46 11.08
N SER A 340 2.06 16.47 11.90
CA SER A 340 3.41 15.93 11.98
C SER A 340 3.42 14.43 12.22
N SER A 341 4.51 13.80 11.80
CA SER A 341 4.86 12.46 12.25
C SER A 341 5.43 12.54 13.66
N TYR A 342 5.09 11.61 14.55
CA TYR A 342 5.69 11.59 15.90
C TYR A 342 7.23 11.50 15.82
N PRO A 343 7.98 12.50 16.34
CA PRO A 343 9.43 12.46 16.29
C PRO A 343 10.00 11.30 17.10
N HIS A 344 9.35 10.89 18.19
CA HIS A 344 9.76 9.75 19.00
C HIS A 344 9.22 8.38 18.50
N ASP A 345 8.50 8.33 17.38
CA ASP A 345 8.12 7.08 16.70
C ASP A 345 9.07 6.72 15.53
N ASP A 346 9.70 7.71 14.89
CA ASP A 346 10.58 7.53 13.72
C ASP A 346 11.90 8.33 13.87
N ASP A 347 13.04 7.65 13.93
CA ASP A 347 14.35 8.27 14.19
C ASP A 347 14.81 9.25 13.09
N ALA A 348 14.35 9.10 11.86
CA ALA A 348 14.64 10.07 10.79
C ALA A 348 13.85 11.38 11.02
N VAL A 349 12.63 11.28 11.54
CA VAL A 349 11.84 12.44 11.98
C VAL A 349 12.44 13.04 13.25
N LEU A 350 12.84 12.21 14.20
CA LEU A 350 13.52 12.63 15.42
C LEU A 350 14.74 13.50 15.12
N PHE A 351 15.55 13.06 14.16
CA PHE A 351 16.75 13.78 13.76
C PHE A 351 16.41 15.17 13.22
N VAL A 352 15.42 15.31 12.35
CA VAL A 352 14.96 16.62 11.84
C VAL A 352 14.57 17.54 13.00
N TYR A 353 13.79 17.03 13.95
CA TYR A 353 13.41 17.78 15.14
C TYR A 353 14.62 18.13 16.02
N ALA A 354 15.56 17.21 16.23
CA ALA A 354 16.78 17.46 17.00
C ALA A 354 17.61 18.60 16.38
N ARG A 355 17.74 18.65 15.04
CA ARG A 355 18.41 19.76 14.34
C ARG A 355 17.70 21.10 14.56
N TYR A 356 16.37 21.10 14.58
CA TYR A 356 15.61 22.31 14.91
C TYR A 356 15.81 22.74 16.36
N VAL A 357 15.84 21.80 17.32
CA VAL A 357 16.13 22.12 18.72
C VAL A 357 17.56 22.61 18.91
N GLU A 358 18.55 22.02 18.26
CA GLU A 358 19.94 22.48 18.32
C GLU A 358 20.08 23.93 17.81
N LYS A 359 19.22 24.35 16.88
CA LYS A 359 19.23 25.71 16.33
C LYS A 359 18.38 26.72 17.12
N TYR A 360 17.21 26.32 17.60
CA TYR A 360 16.20 27.22 18.18
C TYR A 360 15.94 27.00 19.69
N GLY A 361 16.54 25.98 20.28
CA GLY A 361 16.39 25.61 21.69
C GLY A 361 15.08 24.89 22.01
N TRP A 362 14.99 24.35 23.23
CA TRP A 362 13.80 23.66 23.71
C TRP A 362 12.58 24.57 23.87
N ASP A 363 12.77 25.89 24.00
CA ASP A 363 11.69 26.88 24.00
C ASP A 363 10.87 26.83 22.70
N TRP A 364 11.50 26.48 21.57
CA TRP A 364 10.80 26.28 20.31
C TRP A 364 9.86 25.08 20.37
N VAL A 365 10.31 23.96 20.96
CA VAL A 365 9.46 22.76 21.17
C VAL A 365 8.31 23.07 22.12
N ALA A 366 8.59 23.79 23.20
CA ALA A 366 7.57 24.22 24.17
C ALA A 366 6.47 25.05 23.50
N LYS A 367 6.82 25.92 22.55
CA LYS A 367 5.84 26.67 21.74
C LYS A 367 5.11 25.77 20.75
N LEU A 368 5.80 24.85 20.07
CA LEU A 368 5.15 23.89 19.16
C LEU A 368 4.11 23.03 19.89
N ALA A 369 4.40 22.61 21.12
CA ALA A 369 3.46 21.83 21.93
C ALA A 369 2.14 22.58 22.22
N GLN A 370 2.11 23.90 22.05
CA GLN A 370 0.91 24.74 22.22
C GLN A 370 0.14 24.94 20.90
N GLN A 371 0.62 24.43 19.76
CA GLN A 371 0.05 24.66 18.43
C GLN A 371 -1.08 23.68 18.05
N ASP A 372 -1.52 22.79 18.95
CA ASP A 372 -2.56 21.78 18.62
C ASP A 372 -2.20 21.00 17.34
N ILE A 373 -1.03 20.34 17.37
CA ILE A 373 -0.46 19.62 16.22
C ILE A 373 -1.10 18.23 16.12
N ASP A 374 -1.52 17.87 14.91
CA ASP A 374 -2.01 16.51 14.61
C ASP A 374 -0.82 15.56 14.43
N PHE A 375 -0.37 14.97 15.53
CA PHE A 375 0.66 13.94 15.50
C PHE A 375 0.10 12.59 15.04
N ASN A 376 0.78 11.98 14.07
CA ASN A 376 0.39 10.72 13.46
C ASN A 376 1.58 9.76 13.38
N ARG A 377 1.29 8.45 13.38
CA ARG A 377 2.30 7.42 13.03
C ARG A 377 2.44 7.33 11.52
N GLY A 378 3.65 6.98 11.06
CA GLY A 378 3.96 6.85 9.64
C GLY A 378 4.23 8.19 8.94
N SER A 379 5.45 8.34 8.44
CA SER A 379 5.97 9.63 7.95
C SER A 379 5.28 10.22 6.71
N TYR A 380 4.47 9.42 6.02
CA TYR A 380 3.69 9.88 4.86
C TYR A 380 2.40 10.61 5.25
N VAL A 381 1.86 10.38 6.46
CA VAL A 381 0.52 10.86 6.83
C VAL A 381 0.45 12.39 6.82
N ALA A 382 1.43 13.06 7.42
CA ALA A 382 1.47 14.52 7.45
C ALA A 382 1.55 15.13 6.03
N GLY A 383 2.30 14.51 5.11
CA GLY A 383 2.35 14.96 3.71
C GLY A 383 1.00 14.79 2.99
N ASN A 384 0.30 13.69 3.26
CA ASN A 384 -1.02 13.43 2.69
C ASN A 384 -2.07 14.42 3.19
N LEU A 385 -2.08 14.74 4.49
CA LEU A 385 -3.01 15.72 5.08
C LEU A 385 -2.80 17.13 4.50
N VAL A 386 -1.56 17.48 4.15
CA VAL A 386 -1.28 18.75 3.47
C VAL A 386 -1.72 18.73 2.01
N THR A 387 -1.49 17.61 1.33
CA THR A 387 -1.89 17.41 -0.07
C THR A 387 -3.41 17.43 -0.23
N SER A 388 -4.15 16.83 0.72
CA SER A 388 -5.62 16.84 0.72
C SER A 388 -6.23 18.18 1.12
N GLY A 389 -5.42 19.12 1.65
CA GLY A 389 -5.87 20.42 2.15
C GLY A 389 -6.49 20.38 3.54
N GLU A 390 -6.42 19.24 4.24
CA GLU A 390 -6.89 19.11 5.63
C GLU A 390 -5.96 19.85 6.61
N LYS A 391 -4.67 19.91 6.28
CA LYS A 391 -3.66 20.70 7.00
C LYS A 391 -2.91 21.60 6.04
N ILE A 392 -2.30 22.66 6.57
CA ILE A 392 -1.54 23.63 5.76
C ILE A 392 -0.05 23.26 5.78
N ILE A 393 0.44 22.78 6.92
CA ILE A 393 1.86 22.47 7.14
C ILE A 393 2.03 21.02 7.55
N GLY A 394 3.04 20.36 7.00
CA GLY A 394 3.42 19.00 7.31
C GLY A 394 4.87 18.97 7.75
N VAL A 395 5.15 18.50 8.97
CA VAL A 395 6.52 18.41 9.53
C VAL A 395 6.92 16.95 9.70
N GLY A 396 8.18 16.62 9.43
CA GLY A 396 8.65 15.23 9.56
C GLY A 396 8.10 14.34 8.45
N THR A 397 8.00 14.89 7.24
CA THR A 397 7.46 14.20 6.06
C THR A 397 8.36 14.44 4.85
N SER A 398 8.21 13.60 3.82
CA SER A 398 8.95 13.77 2.58
C SER A 398 8.29 14.80 1.68
N GLY A 399 9.10 15.64 1.04
CA GLY A 399 8.68 16.52 -0.04
C GLY A 399 9.74 16.61 -1.14
N ARG A 400 9.40 17.34 -2.20
CA ARG A 400 10.31 17.65 -3.31
C ARG A 400 10.37 19.17 -3.50
N PRO A 401 11.55 19.79 -3.45
CA PRO A 401 11.70 21.21 -3.76
C PRO A 401 11.10 21.56 -5.13
N GLY A 402 10.49 22.74 -5.24
CA GLY A 402 9.92 23.25 -6.49
C GLY A 402 8.62 22.57 -6.95
N THR A 403 7.92 21.86 -6.06
CA THR A 403 6.58 21.33 -6.32
C THR A 403 5.55 22.37 -5.89
N THR A 404 4.56 22.67 -6.75
CA THR A 404 3.46 23.59 -6.43
C THR A 404 2.14 22.83 -6.53
N PRO A 405 1.16 23.04 -5.63
CA PRO A 405 1.17 24.02 -4.52
C PRO A 405 1.88 23.53 -3.25
N ILE A 406 2.41 22.29 -3.22
CA ILE A 406 3.04 21.74 -2.01
C ILE A 406 4.55 22.01 -1.99
N GLU A 407 4.92 23.07 -1.30
CA GLU A 407 6.29 23.59 -1.26
C GLU A 407 7.08 22.96 -0.10
N PHE A 408 8.16 22.26 -0.43
CA PHE A 408 9.11 21.71 0.55
C PHE A 408 10.13 22.78 0.97
N VAL A 409 10.38 22.90 2.27
CA VAL A 409 11.36 23.83 2.82
C VAL A 409 12.56 23.08 3.37
N GLY A 410 13.72 23.28 2.72
CA GLY A 410 15.02 22.76 3.12
C GLY A 410 16.12 23.34 2.23
N GLY A 411 17.31 23.55 2.80
CA GLY A 411 18.41 24.28 2.17
C GLY A 411 18.32 25.78 2.41
N ASN A 412 19.26 26.55 1.84
CA ASN A 412 19.36 28.01 2.03
C ASN A 412 19.39 28.42 3.52
N GLY A 413 20.17 27.72 4.34
CA GLY A 413 20.25 27.96 5.79
C GLY A 413 19.18 27.27 6.64
N THR A 414 18.23 26.53 6.06
CA THR A 414 17.28 25.68 6.78
C THR A 414 17.70 24.23 6.74
N ASP A 415 18.01 23.65 7.91
CA ASP A 415 18.32 22.23 8.06
C ASP A 415 17.15 21.34 7.62
N TYR A 416 17.49 20.24 6.98
CA TYR A 416 16.60 19.14 6.64
C TYR A 416 17.42 17.84 6.67
N LEU A 417 16.75 16.71 6.46
CA LEU A 417 17.41 15.41 6.40
C LEU A 417 17.36 14.87 4.99
N SER A 418 18.51 14.47 4.45
CA SER A 418 18.62 13.49 3.38
C SER A 418 19.44 12.29 3.85
N TRP A 419 19.09 11.09 3.39
CA TRP A 419 19.86 9.89 3.66
C TRP A 419 19.74 8.89 2.52
N GLY A 420 20.76 8.06 2.34
CA GLY A 420 20.67 6.92 1.45
C GLY A 420 20.01 5.74 2.17
N GLN A 421 18.86 5.27 1.67
CA GLN A 421 18.22 4.07 2.18
C GLN A 421 19.12 2.87 1.89
N ARG A 422 19.70 2.28 2.94
CA ARG A 422 20.64 1.17 2.83
C ARG A 422 19.89 -0.12 2.47
N VAL A 423 20.55 -0.94 1.67
CA VAL A 423 20.13 -2.28 1.28
C VAL A 423 21.31 -3.24 1.35
N GLY A 424 21.05 -4.47 1.77
CA GLY A 424 22.04 -5.54 1.91
C GLY A 424 21.42 -6.92 1.68
N ILE A 425 22.27 -7.88 1.30
CA ILE A 425 21.88 -9.29 1.15
C ILE A 425 22.22 -10.01 2.44
N LEU A 426 21.30 -10.76 3.02
CA LEU A 426 21.56 -11.53 4.24
C LEU A 426 22.36 -12.79 3.91
N THR A 427 23.36 -13.14 4.72
CA THR A 427 24.21 -14.32 4.47
C THR A 427 23.43 -15.62 4.44
N LYS A 428 22.44 -15.77 5.33
CA LYS A 428 21.55 -16.94 5.39
C LYS A 428 20.36 -16.91 4.41
N ALA A 429 20.31 -15.94 3.48
CA ALA A 429 19.26 -15.85 2.46
C ALA A 429 19.16 -17.16 1.64
N LYS A 430 17.94 -17.56 1.26
CA LYS A 430 17.70 -18.79 0.48
C LYS A 430 17.97 -18.59 -1.01
N HIS A 431 17.85 -17.35 -1.50
CA HIS A 431 17.88 -17.02 -2.93
C HIS A 431 18.96 -15.98 -3.27
N HIS A 432 20.24 -16.24 -2.96
CA HIS A 432 21.33 -15.28 -3.21
C HIS A 432 21.43 -14.81 -4.66
N ALA A 433 21.14 -15.67 -5.65
CA ALA A 433 21.19 -15.27 -7.06
C ALA A 433 20.13 -14.21 -7.40
N ALA A 434 18.89 -14.40 -6.91
CA ALA A 434 17.81 -13.44 -7.08
C ALA A 434 18.10 -12.13 -6.30
N ALA A 435 18.64 -12.24 -5.08
CA ALA A 435 19.07 -11.08 -4.29
C ALA A 435 20.15 -10.26 -5.03
N LYS A 436 21.19 -10.92 -5.57
CA LYS A 436 22.24 -10.26 -6.38
C LYS A 436 21.69 -9.63 -7.65
N LEU A 437 20.68 -10.24 -8.28
CA LEU A 437 20.00 -9.65 -9.43
C LEU A 437 19.24 -8.39 -9.03
N PHE A 438 18.51 -8.40 -7.92
CA PHE A 438 17.85 -7.20 -7.39
C PHE A 438 18.85 -6.09 -7.09
N MET A 439 19.96 -6.41 -6.41
CA MET A 439 21.03 -5.46 -6.12
C MET A 439 21.64 -4.88 -7.41
N ASN A 440 21.86 -5.69 -8.46
CA ASN A 440 22.31 -5.16 -9.75
C ASN A 440 21.28 -4.23 -10.40
N TRP A 441 20.02 -4.66 -10.42
CA TRP A 441 18.97 -3.93 -11.10
C TRP A 441 18.71 -2.59 -10.42
N ILE A 442 18.63 -2.54 -9.09
CA ILE A 442 18.21 -1.32 -8.40
C ILE A 442 19.21 -0.16 -8.55
N VAL A 443 20.49 -0.45 -8.81
CA VAL A 443 21.52 0.58 -9.11
C VAL A 443 21.86 0.70 -10.60
N SER A 444 21.16 -0.04 -11.46
CA SER A 444 21.25 0.14 -12.91
C SER A 444 20.82 1.55 -13.32
N GLU A 445 21.23 1.98 -14.51
CA GLU A 445 20.82 3.29 -15.04
C GLU A 445 19.31 3.37 -15.23
N GLU A 446 18.69 2.28 -15.72
CA GLU A 446 17.24 2.13 -15.86
C GLU A 446 16.51 2.44 -14.55
N ALA A 447 16.88 1.74 -13.46
CA ALA A 447 16.22 1.92 -12.17
C ALA A 447 16.53 3.29 -11.54
N GLN A 448 17.77 3.75 -11.64
CA GLN A 448 18.22 4.99 -11.01
C GLN A 448 17.67 6.26 -11.70
N THR A 449 17.26 6.18 -12.96
CA THR A 449 16.68 7.32 -13.70
C THR A 449 15.15 7.32 -13.72
N SER A 450 14.49 6.15 -13.60
CA SER A 450 13.05 6.04 -13.81
C SER A 450 12.23 5.50 -12.64
N ILE A 451 12.86 4.75 -11.71
CA ILE A 451 12.13 4.04 -10.65
C ILE A 451 12.36 4.70 -9.29
N VAL A 452 13.62 4.95 -8.94
CA VAL A 452 13.97 5.54 -7.63
C VAL A 452 13.66 7.03 -7.60
N THR A 453 13.45 7.58 -6.40
CA THR A 453 13.06 9.00 -6.26
C THR A 453 14.22 9.95 -6.45
N SER A 454 15.38 9.61 -5.88
CA SER A 454 16.63 10.33 -6.06
C SER A 454 17.76 9.31 -6.15
N SER A 455 18.66 9.56 -7.11
CA SER A 455 19.74 8.65 -7.47
C SER A 455 20.87 8.70 -6.44
N VAL A 456 21.49 7.55 -6.20
CA VAL A 456 22.72 7.44 -5.38
C VAL A 456 23.99 7.53 -6.22
N ARG A 457 23.85 7.57 -7.55
CA ARG A 457 24.96 7.54 -8.50
C ARG A 457 25.51 8.91 -8.81
N THR A 458 26.83 9.03 -8.86
CA THR A 458 27.54 10.29 -9.13
C THR A 458 27.53 10.68 -10.61
N ASP A 459 27.31 9.72 -11.51
CA ASP A 459 27.30 9.91 -12.97
C ASP A 459 25.91 10.27 -13.54
N ILE A 460 24.87 10.26 -12.70
CA ILE A 460 23.53 10.70 -13.09
C ILE A 460 23.33 12.16 -12.65
N ASN A 461 22.97 13.02 -13.60
CA ASN A 461 22.85 14.46 -13.38
C ASN A 461 21.51 14.82 -12.71
N VAL A 462 21.41 14.54 -11.42
CA VAL A 462 20.29 14.92 -10.54
C VAL A 462 20.79 15.71 -9.33
N ASN A 463 19.87 16.22 -8.51
CA ASN A 463 20.21 16.88 -7.24
C ASN A 463 21.14 16.01 -6.40
N LYS A 464 22.22 16.62 -5.91
CA LYS A 464 23.30 16.00 -5.14
C LYS A 464 23.24 16.47 -3.68
N PRO A 465 22.35 15.92 -2.84
CA PRO A 465 22.21 16.37 -1.46
C PRO A 465 23.48 16.12 -0.62
N TRP A 466 24.38 15.25 -1.07
CA TRP A 466 25.67 15.02 -0.42
C TRP A 466 26.63 16.23 -0.57
N ASP A 467 26.35 17.17 -1.48
CA ASP A 467 27.08 18.43 -1.62
C ASP A 467 26.44 19.58 -0.83
N ILE A 468 25.31 19.33 -0.12
CA ILE A 468 24.52 20.34 0.60
C ILE A 468 24.66 20.12 2.12
N PRO A 469 25.34 21.00 2.86
CA PRO A 469 25.53 20.86 4.31
C PRO A 469 24.20 20.72 5.08
N GLU A 470 23.20 21.54 4.74
CA GLU A 470 21.89 21.54 5.37
C GLU A 470 21.09 20.25 5.12
N ALA A 471 21.52 19.38 4.21
CA ALA A 471 20.91 18.07 3.98
C ALA A 471 21.33 17.03 5.03
N ASN A 472 22.33 17.34 5.86
CA ASN A 472 22.74 16.53 7.00
C ASN A 472 23.05 15.05 6.69
N MET A 473 23.48 14.72 5.46
CA MET A 473 23.73 13.34 5.03
C MET A 473 24.84 12.63 5.81
N ALA A 474 25.83 13.37 6.30
CA ALA A 474 26.91 12.82 7.13
C ALA A 474 26.52 12.72 8.61
N ALA A 475 25.75 13.68 9.12
CA ALA A 475 25.37 13.76 10.53
C ALA A 475 24.32 12.70 10.94
N PHE A 476 23.42 12.31 10.02
CA PHE A 476 22.39 11.32 10.35
C PHE A 476 22.94 9.93 10.67
N PRO A 477 23.86 9.33 9.88
CA PRO A 477 24.53 8.09 10.29
C PRO A 477 25.17 8.17 11.68
N GLU A 478 25.88 9.26 12.01
CA GLU A 478 26.50 9.44 13.33
C GLU A 478 25.46 9.50 14.45
N PHE A 479 24.35 10.21 14.23
CA PHE A 479 23.23 10.24 15.16
C PHE A 479 22.63 8.85 15.37
N MET A 480 22.48 8.06 14.30
CA MET A 480 21.89 6.72 14.37
C MET A 480 22.79 5.70 15.08
N GLU A 481 24.12 5.88 15.06
CA GLU A 481 25.08 5.04 15.79
C GLU A 481 25.04 5.29 17.31
N ASP A 482 24.74 6.53 17.74
CA ASP A 482 24.61 6.89 19.16
C ASP A 482 23.20 6.61 19.71
N ARG A 483 22.94 5.33 20.01
CA ARG A 483 21.61 4.88 20.47
C ARG A 483 21.21 5.45 21.84
N GLU A 484 22.17 5.74 22.70
CA GLU A 484 21.91 6.37 24.00
C GLU A 484 21.39 7.79 23.79
N LYS A 485 22.06 8.59 22.96
CA LYS A 485 21.60 9.93 22.62
C LYS A 485 20.23 9.90 21.95
N VAL A 486 20.01 9.00 20.98
CA VAL A 486 18.71 8.84 20.31
C VAL A 486 17.60 8.58 21.33
N GLU A 487 17.82 7.68 22.28
CA GLU A 487 16.82 7.34 23.29
C GLU A 487 16.52 8.54 24.21
N ILE A 488 17.54 9.28 24.65
CA ILE A 488 17.35 10.51 25.44
C ILE A 488 16.49 11.52 24.67
N TRP A 489 16.74 11.73 23.38
CA TRP A 489 15.92 12.61 22.55
C TRP A 489 14.47 12.14 22.46
N LYS A 490 14.23 10.84 22.24
CA LYS A 490 12.86 10.28 22.19
C LYS A 490 12.10 10.53 23.48
N GLN A 491 12.70 10.17 24.61
CA GLN A 491 12.09 10.34 25.91
C GLN A 491 11.83 11.82 26.22
N THR A 492 12.74 12.71 25.82
CA THR A 492 12.55 14.15 25.99
C THR A 492 11.38 14.66 25.15
N PHE A 493 11.26 14.26 23.87
CA PHE A 493 10.11 14.65 23.05
C PHE A 493 8.78 14.07 23.54
N ALA A 494 8.78 12.87 24.12
CA ALA A 494 7.59 12.30 24.74
C ALA A 494 7.06 13.16 25.91
N LEU A 495 7.93 13.86 26.65
CA LEU A 495 7.51 14.82 27.69
C LEU A 495 6.77 16.04 27.13
N TYR A 496 7.10 16.46 25.90
CA TYR A 496 6.47 17.61 25.25
C TYR A 496 5.19 17.24 24.47
N PHE A 497 5.21 16.10 23.77
CA PHE A 497 4.16 15.72 22.83
C PHE A 497 3.30 14.53 23.29
N GLY A 498 3.59 13.98 24.46
CA GLY A 498 2.94 12.78 24.99
C GLY A 498 3.44 11.50 24.33
N GLU A 499 2.94 10.36 24.82
CA GLU A 499 3.23 9.05 24.25
C GLU A 499 2.69 8.90 22.82
N VAL A 500 3.37 8.09 22.00
CA VAL A 500 2.91 7.78 20.64
C VAL A 500 1.53 7.13 20.69
N GLN A 501 0.55 7.71 20.00
CA GLN A 501 -0.81 7.17 19.91
C GLN A 501 -1.10 6.59 18.51
N GLY A 502 -2.08 5.69 18.45
CA GLY A 502 -2.56 5.08 17.21
C GLY A 502 -1.86 3.77 16.82
N ASP A 503 -2.55 2.98 16.01
CA ASP A 503 -2.03 1.70 15.51
C ASP A 503 -0.85 1.91 14.55
N PRO A 504 0.11 0.97 14.48
CA PRO A 504 1.18 1.04 13.49
C PRO A 504 0.58 1.04 12.09
N THR A 505 0.97 1.99 11.24
CA THR A 505 0.40 2.11 9.90
C THR A 505 0.64 0.91 8.96
N PRO A 506 1.72 0.12 9.10
CA PRO A 506 1.88 -1.14 8.37
C PRO A 506 1.04 -2.31 8.91
N GLY A 507 0.31 -2.10 10.02
CA GLY A 507 -0.36 -3.16 10.77
C GLY A 507 0.60 -3.92 11.68
N TRP A 508 0.29 -5.20 11.95
CA TRP A 508 1.12 -6.07 12.79
C TRP A 508 1.55 -7.34 12.05
N PRO A 509 2.64 -7.30 11.25
CA PRO A 509 3.07 -8.43 10.43
C PRO A 509 3.58 -9.65 11.22
N GLY A 510 3.80 -9.51 12.54
CA GLY A 510 4.31 -10.59 13.40
C GLY A 510 5.80 -10.89 13.17
N LEU A 511 6.24 -12.09 13.51
CA LEU A 511 7.65 -12.50 13.50
C LEU A 511 8.14 -12.99 12.14
N HIS A 512 7.28 -13.62 11.32
CA HIS A 512 7.68 -14.29 10.07
C HIS A 512 6.77 -13.93 8.88
N PRO A 513 6.62 -12.64 8.54
CA PRO A 513 5.80 -12.23 7.40
C PRO A 513 6.43 -12.66 6.06
N GLY A 514 5.61 -13.09 5.11
CA GLY A 514 6.04 -13.49 3.76
C GLY A 514 6.33 -14.98 3.57
N LEU A 515 6.07 -15.81 4.58
CA LEU A 515 6.02 -17.29 4.45
C LEU A 515 4.68 -17.79 3.92
#